data_AF-A0A0D0AKG5-F1
#
_entry.id   AF-A0A0D0AKG5-F1
#
_cell.length_a   1.000
_cell.length_b   1.000
_cell.length_c   1.000
_cell.angle_alpha   90.00
_cell.angle_beta   90.00
_cell.angle_gamma   90.00
#
_symmetry.space_group_name_H-M   'P 1'
#
loop_
_entity.id
_entity.type
_entity.pdbx_description
1 polymer ?
#
loop_
_entity_poly.entity_id
_entity_poly.type
_entity_poly.pdbx_seq_one_letter_code
_entity_poly.pdbx_strand_id
1 'polypeptide(L)'
;DGKELVVLRGHTNTVGSLCLTTNERYIVSASYDCSVRIWDLKTNQAVGDPFLHDDQVWTVATSADGKFIASAGLDTKIYVWNLEAALERYQVGVLVLCCYHILF
;
A
#
# COMPACT_ATOMS: atom_id res chain seq x y z
N ASP A 1 23.36 9.48 11.26
CA ASP A 1 24.43 8.47 11.12
C ASP A 1 24.25 7.58 9.88
N GLY A 2 23.19 7.77 9.07
CA GLY A 2 22.95 6.96 7.87
C GLY A 2 22.40 5.56 8.19
N LYS A 3 21.92 5.34 9.42
CA LYS A 3 21.37 4.07 9.85
C LYS A 3 19.98 3.86 9.25
N GLU A 4 19.74 2.67 8.71
CA GLU A 4 18.41 2.21 8.30
C GLU A 4 17.47 2.23 9.51
N LEU A 5 16.31 2.91 9.36
CA LEU A 5 15.30 2.99 10.42
C LEU A 5 14.32 1.81 10.37
N VAL A 6 13.90 1.43 9.17
CA VAL A 6 12.93 0.36 8.92
C VAL A 6 13.17 -0.25 7.53
N VAL A 7 12.96 -1.56 7.40
CA VAL A 7 12.91 -2.26 6.11
C VAL A 7 11.53 -2.89 5.96
N LEU A 8 10.78 -2.42 4.97
CA LEU A 8 9.45 -2.94 4.64
C LEU A 8 9.60 -4.10 3.65
N ARG A 9 9.21 -5.31 4.09
CA ARG A 9 9.34 -6.55 3.29
C ARG A 9 7.97 -7.03 2.84
N GLY A 10 7.85 -7.43 1.57
CA GLY A 10 6.64 -8.04 1.04
C GLY A 10 6.54 -8.06 -0.47
N HIS A 11 7.19 -7.12 -1.16
CA HIS A 11 7.38 -7.24 -2.61
C HIS A 11 8.32 -8.41 -2.95
N THR A 12 8.01 -9.13 -4.02
CA THR A 12 8.79 -10.30 -4.50
C THR A 12 9.62 -9.99 -5.73
N ASN A 13 9.57 -8.75 -6.21
CA ASN A 13 10.36 -8.24 -7.32
C ASN A 13 10.70 -6.75 -7.08
N THR A 14 11.52 -6.18 -7.96
CA THR A 14 11.99 -4.79 -7.90
C THR A 14 10.86 -3.80 -7.65
N VAL A 15 11.04 -2.95 -6.64
CA VAL A 15 10.17 -1.79 -6.39
C VAL A 15 10.59 -0.69 -7.35
N GLY A 16 9.71 -0.35 -8.31
CA GLY A 16 10.00 0.63 -9.35
C GLY A 16 9.71 2.08 -8.93
N SER A 17 8.76 2.27 -8.01
CA SER A 17 8.37 3.60 -7.53
C SER A 17 7.72 3.53 -6.16
N LEU A 18 7.76 4.65 -5.43
CA LEU A 18 7.03 4.84 -4.18
C LEU A 18 6.60 6.29 -4.01
N CYS A 19 5.59 6.52 -3.18
CA CYS A 19 5.19 7.84 -2.72
C CYS A 19 4.70 7.78 -1.26
N LEU A 20 4.77 8.92 -0.58
CA LEU A 20 4.14 9.11 0.74
C LEU A 20 2.70 9.58 0.56
N THR A 21 1.84 9.19 1.49
CA THR A 21 0.53 9.83 1.64
C THR A 21 0.69 11.23 2.22
N THR A 22 -0.30 12.08 1.99
CA THR A 22 -0.28 13.50 2.42
C THR A 22 -0.22 13.68 3.93
N ASN A 23 -0.71 12.69 4.69
CA ASN A 23 -0.60 12.65 6.16
C ASN A 23 0.69 11.98 6.66
N GLU A 24 1.61 11.62 5.75
CA GLU A 24 2.91 10.98 6.02
C GLU A 24 2.85 9.67 6.83
N ARG A 25 1.66 9.11 7.05
CA ARG A 25 1.48 7.88 7.81
C ARG A 25 1.76 6.63 6.97
N TYR A 26 1.49 6.69 5.67
CA TYR A 26 1.58 5.54 4.80
C TYR A 26 2.56 5.77 3.65
N ILE A 27 3.21 4.69 3.25
CA ILE A 27 3.92 4.60 1.97
C ILE A 27 3.04 3.80 1.02
N VAL A 28 2.98 4.22 -0.24
CA VAL A 28 2.45 3.42 -1.34
C VAL A 28 3.59 3.08 -2.28
N SER A 29 3.76 1.81 -2.60
CA SER A 29 4.82 1.33 -3.50
C SER A 29 4.25 0.58 -4.70
N ALA A 30 4.91 0.72 -5.84
CA ALA A 30 4.65 -0.03 -7.07
C ALA A 30 5.85 -0.92 -7.40
N SER A 31 5.59 -2.16 -7.83
CA SER A 31 6.62 -3.15 -8.08
C SER A 31 6.40 -3.94 -9.37
N TYR A 32 7.50 -4.49 -9.86
CA TYR A 32 7.56 -5.41 -10.99
C TYR A 32 7.01 -6.81 -10.63
N ASP A 33 6.50 -7.00 -9.41
CA ASP A 33 5.71 -8.17 -9.01
C ASP A 33 4.21 -8.00 -9.31
N CYS A 34 3.87 -7.03 -10.17
CA CYS A 34 2.52 -6.67 -10.59
C CYS A 34 1.64 -6.10 -9.46
N SER A 35 2.23 -5.73 -8.31
CA SER A 35 1.47 -5.22 -7.17
C SER A 35 1.75 -3.76 -6.82
N VAL A 36 0.70 -3.11 -6.31
CA VAL A 36 0.78 -1.87 -5.53
C VAL A 36 0.44 -2.20 -4.07
N ARG A 37 1.29 -1.77 -3.14
CA ARG A 37 1.12 -2.05 -1.70
C ARG A 37 1.08 -0.77 -0.89
N ILE A 38 0.28 -0.79 0.18
CA ILE A 38 0.23 0.27 1.20
C ILE A 38 0.96 -0.24 2.44
N TRP A 39 1.75 0.61 3.06
CA TRP A 39 2.51 0.30 4.28
C TRP A 39 2.21 1.33 5.36
N ASP A 40 1.90 0.90 6.58
CA ASP A 40 1.76 1.80 7.74
C ASP A 40 3.12 1.97 8.40
N LEU A 41 3.66 3.19 8.38
CA LEU A 41 4.95 3.52 9.00
C LEU A 41 4.91 3.47 10.53
N LYS A 42 3.71 3.49 11.14
CA LYS A 42 3.56 3.33 12.59
C LYS A 42 3.79 1.88 13.01
N THR A 43 3.32 0.92 12.22
CA THR A 43 3.41 -0.52 12.54
C THR A 43 4.53 -1.22 11.78
N ASN A 44 5.08 -0.59 10.75
CA ASN A 44 6.05 -1.15 9.81
C ASN A 44 5.52 -2.40 9.08
N GLN A 45 4.21 -2.44 8.81
CA GLN A 45 3.54 -3.56 8.18
C GLN A 45 2.74 -3.12 6.95
N ALA A 46 2.51 -4.07 6.04
CA ALA A 46 1.59 -3.88 4.92
C ALA A 46 0.15 -3.75 5.42
N VAL A 47 -0.63 -2.90 4.75
CA VAL A 47 -2.03 -2.64 5.05
C VAL A 47 -2.90 -3.31 3.99
N GLY A 48 -3.69 -4.29 4.43
CA GLY A 48 -4.59 -5.02 3.55
C GLY A 48 -3.88 -5.82 2.46
N ASP A 49 -4.68 -6.24 1.47
CA ASP A 49 -4.18 -6.96 0.30
C ASP A 49 -3.59 -5.99 -0.74
N PRO A 50 -2.60 -6.44 -1.54
CA PRO A 50 -2.08 -5.65 -2.65
C PRO A 50 -3.16 -5.35 -3.70
N PHE A 51 -3.07 -4.19 -4.34
CA PHE A 51 -3.77 -3.95 -5.61
C PHE A 51 -2.97 -4.56 -6.75
N LEU A 52 -3.64 -5.18 -7.71
CA LEU A 52 -2.98 -5.96 -8.75
C LEU A 52 -3.16 -5.32 -10.13
N HIS A 53 -2.09 -5.31 -10.89
CA HIS A 53 -2.06 -5.07 -12.34
C HIS A 53 -1.86 -6.41 -13.06
N ASP A 54 -2.15 -6.45 -14.36
CA ASP A 54 -1.93 -7.67 -15.16
C ASP A 54 -0.44 -7.86 -15.55
N ASP A 55 0.41 -6.85 -15.32
CA ASP A 55 1.84 -6.83 -15.60
C ASP A 55 2.57 -5.85 -14.64
N GLN A 56 3.88 -5.70 -14.78
CA GLN A 56 4.76 -4.91 -13.92
C GLN A 56 4.26 -3.48 -13.72
N VAL A 57 4.28 -3.01 -12.48
CA VAL A 57 3.91 -1.63 -12.13
C VAL A 57 5.17 -0.79 -11.99
N TRP A 58 5.24 0.30 -12.75
CA TRP A 58 6.43 1.15 -12.79
C TRP A 58 6.29 2.40 -11.93
N THR A 59 5.07 2.91 -11.80
CA THR A 59 4.85 4.20 -11.15
C THR A 59 3.60 4.19 -10.29
N VAL A 60 3.65 5.02 -9.25
CA VAL A 60 2.54 5.29 -8.36
C VAL A 60 2.52 6.77 -7.98
N ALA A 61 1.33 7.32 -7.80
CA ALA A 61 1.11 8.66 -7.29
C ALA A 61 -0.10 8.69 -6.35
N THR A 62 -0.08 9.59 -5.38
CA THR A 62 -1.22 9.89 -4.49
C THR A 62 -1.87 11.20 -4.90
N SER A 63 -3.18 11.29 -4.77
CA SER A 63 -3.88 12.56 -4.92
C SER A 63 -3.55 13.51 -3.76
N ALA A 64 -3.57 14.82 -4.03
CA ALA A 64 -3.25 15.84 -3.03
C ALA A 64 -4.24 15.87 -1.85
N ASP A 65 -5.46 15.37 -2.04
CA ASP A 65 -6.45 15.19 -0.96
C ASP A 65 -6.28 13.85 -0.21
N GLY A 66 -5.33 13.00 -0.61
CA GLY A 66 -5.03 11.72 0.03
C GLY A 66 -6.09 10.63 -0.18
N LYS A 67 -7.06 10.82 -1.08
CA LYS A 67 -8.16 9.86 -1.29
C LYS A 67 -7.85 8.78 -2.33
N PHE A 68 -6.98 9.08 -3.28
CA PHE A 68 -6.76 8.20 -4.42
C PHE A 68 -5.28 7.86 -4.60
N ILE A 69 -5.07 6.66 -5.14
CA ILE A 69 -3.79 6.19 -5.66
C ILE A 69 -3.97 6.00 -7.16
N ALA A 70 -3.09 6.59 -7.96
CA ALA A 70 -2.97 6.29 -9.38
C ALA A 70 -1.74 5.42 -9.61
N SER A 71 -1.84 4.43 -10.48
CA SER A 71 -0.72 3.53 -10.81
C SER A 71 -0.77 3.12 -12.28
N ALA A 72 0.40 2.89 -12.87
CA ALA A 72 0.55 2.51 -14.27
C ALA A 72 1.81 1.66 -14.48
N GLY A 73 1.79 0.88 -15.55
CA GLY A 73 2.80 -0.12 -15.83
C GLY A 73 2.76 -0.69 -17.25
N LEU A 74 3.26 -1.91 -17.40
CA LEU A 74 3.35 -2.60 -18.68
C LEU A 74 2.02 -3.12 -19.23
N ASP A 75 0.98 -3.21 -18.39
CA ASP A 75 -0.33 -3.71 -18.81
C ASP A 75 -1.14 -2.69 -19.64
N THR A 76 -0.53 -1.55 -19.98
CA THR A 76 -1.08 -0.45 -20.79
C THR A 76 -2.28 0.27 -20.17
N LYS A 77 -2.59 0.00 -18.90
CA LYS A 77 -3.72 0.61 -18.19
C LYS A 77 -3.23 1.59 -17.12
N ILE A 78 -4.13 2.50 -16.78
CA ILE A 78 -4.00 3.34 -15.58
C ILE A 78 -5.11 2.92 -14.63
N TYR A 79 -4.72 2.53 -13.42
CA TYR A 79 -5.69 2.23 -12.36
C TYR A 79 -5.72 3.36 -11.36
N VAL A 80 -6.94 3.70 -10.93
CA VAL A 80 -7.20 4.63 -9.83
C VAL A 80 -7.89 3.86 -8.72
N TRP A 81 -7.24 3.78 -7.56
CA TRP A 81 -7.71 3.09 -6.39
C TRP A 81 -8.17 4.08 -5.33
N ASN A 82 -9.21 3.74 -4.58
CA ASN A 82 -9.63 4.52 -3.42
C ASN A 82 -8.81 4.08 -2.19
N LEU A 83 -7.94 4.96 -1.72
CA LEU A 83 -7.06 4.73 -0.57
C LEU A 83 -7.86 4.70 0.73
N GLU A 84 -8.78 5.64 0.93
CA GLU A 84 -9.59 5.75 2.15
C GLU A 84 -10.39 4.46 2.38
N ALA A 85 -11.08 3.97 1.35
CA ALA A 85 -11.83 2.72 1.42
C ALA A 85 -10.94 1.50 1.69
N ALA A 86 -9.70 1.48 1.19
CA ALA A 86 -8.76 0.39 1.45
C ALA A 86 -8.33 0.37 2.92
N LEU A 87 -8.06 1.54 3.51
CA LEU A 87 -7.68 1.69 4.91
C LEU A 87 -8.85 1.35 5.86
N GLU A 88 -10.07 1.76 5.53
CA GLU A 88 -11.27 1.45 6.30
C GLU A 88 -11.52 -0.07 6.37
N ARG A 89 -11.42 -0.77 5.23
CA ARG A 89 -11.57 -2.23 5.19
C ARG A 89 -10.56 -2.94 6.07
N TYR A 90 -9.31 -2.48 6.06
CA TYR A 90 -8.28 -3.02 6.94
C TYR A 90 -8.63 -2.79 8.42
N GLN A 91 -9.01 -1.57 8.80
CA GLN A 91 -9.31 -1.26 10.20
C GLN A 91 -10.52 -2.04 10.72
N VAL A 92 -11.57 -2.20 9.91
CA VAL A 92 -12.73 -3.03 10.23
C VAL A 92 -12.32 -4.50 10.34
N GLY A 93 -11.51 -5.01 9.41
CA GLY A 93 -11.00 -6.38 9.46
C GLY A 93 -10.21 -6.66 10.74
N VAL A 94 -9.33 -5.75 11.14
CA VAL A 94 -8.55 -5.84 12.39
C VAL A 94 -9.46 -5.81 13.60
N LEU A 95 -10.43 -4.89 13.66
CA LEU A 95 -11.37 -4.79 14.79
C LEU A 95 -12.23 -6.05 14.94
N VAL A 96 -12.73 -6.60 13.82
CA VAL A 96 -13.51 -7.83 13.83
C VAL A 96 -12.67 -8.99 14.37
N LEU A 97 -11.43 -9.15 13.89
CA LEU A 97 -10.50 -10.17 14.41
C LEU A 97 -10.17 -9.98 15.89
N CYS A 98 -9.96 -8.73 16.34
CA CYS A 98 -9.70 -8.43 17.75
C CYS A 98 -10.91 -8.78 18.64
N CYS A 99 -12.15 -8.53 18.20
CA CYS A 99 -13.34 -8.90 18.96
C CYS A 99 -13.52 -10.42 19.11
N TYR A 100 -13.11 -11.21 18.11
CA TYR A 100 -13.12 -12.68 18.23
C TYR A 100 -12.09 -13.22 19.24
N HIS A 101 -11.00 -12.49 19.51
CA HIS A 101 -10.01 -12.88 20.51
C HIS A 101 -10.33 -12.44 21.95
N ILE A 102 -11.39 -11.64 22.17
CA ILE A 102 -11.81 -11.21 23.52
C ILE A 102 -13.04 -12.02 24.02
N LEU A 103 -13.63 -12.86 23.16
CA LEU A 103 -14.84 -13.65 23.46
C LEU A 103 -14.59 -15.13 23.79
N PHE A 104 -13.34 -15.56 24.04
CA PHE A 104 -13.02 -16.90 24.52
C PHE A 104 -11.95 -16.88 25.61
#